data_AF-A0A920UC35-F1
#
_entry.id   AF-A0A920UC35-F1
#
_cell.length_a   1.000
_cell.length_b   1.000
_cell.length_c   1.000
_cell.angle_alpha   90.00
_cell.angle_beta   90.00
_cell.angle_gamma   90.00
#
_symmetry.space_group_name_H-M   'P 1'
#
loop_
_entity.id
_entity.type
_entity.pdbx_description
1 polymer ?
#
loop_
_entity_poly.entity_id
_entity_poly.type
_entity_poly.pdbx_seq_one_letter_code
_entity_poly.pdbx_strand_id
1 'polypeptide(L)'
;MELLTNHEFIYDSSLMGDDAPYIVNSEANGKTIVELPIHWLLDDAPNFVYAPVANRLGPMRNPEEVYGTWAAEFEGLYRYGRAFTLTMHPQYIGRPGRLLMLERLIEILRRSLT
;
A
#
# COMPACT_ATOMS: atom_id res chain seq x y z
N MET A 1 12.07 10.35 10.31
CA MET A 1 12.79 11.08 9.25
C MET A 1 14.27 11.26 9.55
N GLU A 2 14.64 11.71 10.76
CA GLU A 2 16.05 11.88 11.15
C GLU A 2 16.89 10.61 10.95
N LEU A 3 16.47 9.47 11.51
CA LEU A 3 17.22 8.21 11.39
C LEU A 3 17.45 7.81 9.92
N LEU A 4 16.40 7.86 9.10
CA LEU A 4 16.47 7.49 7.69
C LEU A 4 17.45 8.40 6.92
N THR A 5 17.37 9.71 7.13
CA THR A 5 18.22 10.69 6.44
C THR A 5 19.68 10.70 6.94
N ASN A 6 19.91 10.32 8.20
CA ASN A 6 21.26 10.10 8.75
C ASN A 6 21.93 8.86 8.16
N HIS A 7 21.14 7.84 7.78
CA HIS A 7 21.60 6.61 7.13
C HIS A 7 21.47 6.64 5.59
N GLU A 8 21.24 7.82 5.00
CA GLU A 8 21.24 8.03 3.54
C GLU A 8 20.18 7.19 2.78
N PHE A 9 19.07 6.85 3.43
CA PHE A 9 17.90 6.31 2.73
C PHE A 9 17.34 7.35 1.76
N ILE A 10 16.98 6.91 0.55
CA ILE A 10 16.51 7.80 -0.52
C ILE A 10 14.99 8.01 -0.52
N TYR A 11 14.24 7.10 0.13
CA TYR A 11 12.80 7.23 0.29
C TYR A 11 12.30 6.62 1.61
N ASP A 12 11.12 7.06 2.03
CA ASP A 12 10.27 6.41 3.03
C ASP A 12 8.92 6.02 2.40
N SER A 13 8.24 5.02 2.97
CA SER A 13 6.92 4.58 2.51
C SER A 13 6.08 4.18 3.73
N SER A 14 5.81 5.17 4.56
CA SER A 14 5.13 4.99 5.85
C SER A 14 4.11 6.09 6.16
N LEU A 15 4.14 7.21 5.43
CA LEU A 15 3.25 8.34 5.60
C LEU A 15 2.09 8.29 4.59
N MET A 16 1.07 9.11 4.84
CA MET A 16 -0.20 9.12 4.09
C MET A 16 -0.64 10.56 3.75
N GLY A 17 0.31 11.47 3.56
CA GLY A 17 0.02 12.91 3.42
C GLY A 17 -0.57 13.33 2.07
N ASP A 18 -0.44 12.49 1.05
CA ASP A 18 -0.91 12.72 -0.33
C ASP A 18 -1.04 11.36 -1.05
N ASP A 19 -1.67 11.34 -2.22
CA ASP A 19 -1.73 10.19 -3.14
C ASP A 19 -0.64 10.24 -4.24
N ALA A 20 0.07 11.36 -4.35
CA ALA A 20 1.29 11.51 -5.14
C ALA A 20 2.54 11.41 -4.26
N PRO A 21 3.69 10.95 -4.77
CA PRO A 21 4.96 11.07 -4.07
C PRO A 21 5.27 12.53 -3.73
N TYR A 22 5.80 12.78 -2.53
CA TYR A 22 6.10 14.13 -2.06
C TYR A 22 7.41 14.18 -1.28
N ILE A 23 7.94 15.38 -1.05
CA ILE A 23 9.19 15.58 -0.32
C ILE A 23 8.89 15.86 1.14
N VAL A 24 9.58 15.15 2.03
CA VAL A 24 9.54 15.36 3.48
C VAL A 24 10.85 15.95 3.95
N ASN A 25 10.77 17.02 4.75
CA ASN A 25 11.92 17.65 5.37
C ASN A 25 12.24 16.98 6.71
N SER A 26 13.52 16.69 6.94
CA SER A 26 14.04 16.26 8.24
C SER A 26 14.51 17.48 9.03
N GLU A 27 13.73 17.88 10.02
CA GLU A 27 14.05 19.04 10.87
C GLU A 27 15.37 18.88 11.63
N ALA A 28 15.77 17.64 11.94
CA ALA A 28 16.95 17.35 12.75
C ALA A 28 18.28 17.66 12.05
N ASN A 29 18.35 17.53 10.72
CA ASN A 29 19.59 17.65 9.95
C ASN A 29 19.45 18.48 8.66
N GLY A 30 18.27 19.07 8.42
CA GLY A 30 18.00 19.89 7.24
C GLY A 30 17.99 19.13 5.90
N LYS A 31 18.06 17.79 5.92
CA LYS A 31 17.98 16.96 4.72
C LYS A 31 16.53 16.72 4.31
N THR A 32 16.35 16.22 3.09
CA THR A 32 15.05 15.80 2.57
C THR A 32 15.04 14.31 2.23
N ILE A 33 13.85 13.73 2.14
CA ILE A 33 13.62 12.36 1.69
C ILE A 33 12.33 12.32 0.86
N VAL A 34 12.27 11.44 -0.13
CA VAL A 34 11.05 11.21 -0.92
C VAL A 34 10.11 10.32 -0.11
N GLU A 35 8.85 10.69 0.02
CA GLU A 35 7.79 9.80 0.49
C GLU A 35 7.12 9.13 -0.71
N LEU A 36 7.03 7.81 -0.66
CA LEU A 36 6.14 7.01 -1.50
C LEU A 36 4.92 6.64 -0.65
N PRO A 37 3.84 7.43 -0.69
CA PRO A 37 2.78 7.32 0.30
C PRO A 37 2.11 5.96 0.26
N ILE A 38 1.75 5.48 1.44
CA ILE A 38 0.86 4.34 1.62
C ILE A 38 -0.55 4.83 1.95
N HIS A 39 -1.52 3.93 1.89
CA HIS A 39 -2.86 4.20 2.40
C HIS A 39 -3.48 2.89 2.92
N TRP A 40 -4.25 2.95 4.01
CA TRP A 40 -4.90 1.77 4.59
C TRP A 40 -5.87 1.06 3.63
N LEU A 41 -6.39 1.80 2.65
CA LEU A 41 -7.20 1.23 1.57
C LEU A 41 -6.41 0.22 0.73
N LEU A 42 -5.12 0.47 0.52
CA LEU A 42 -4.20 -0.34 -0.27
C LEU A 42 -3.27 -1.18 0.65
N ASP A 43 -3.84 -1.77 1.69
CA ASP A 43 -3.15 -2.69 2.61
C ASP A 43 -4.01 -3.94 2.84
N ASP A 44 -3.38 -5.12 2.83
CA ASP A 44 -4.04 -6.40 3.05
C ASP A 44 -4.32 -6.68 4.55
N ALA A 45 -3.54 -6.09 5.45
CA ALA A 45 -3.62 -6.38 6.89
C ALA A 45 -4.95 -5.93 7.50
N PRO A 46 -5.45 -4.69 7.28
CA PRO A 46 -6.76 -4.27 7.79
C PRO A 46 -7.92 -5.14 7.29
N ASN A 47 -7.75 -5.82 6.16
CA ASN A 47 -8.79 -6.66 5.55
C ASN A 47 -8.77 -8.10 6.09
N PHE A 48 -7.58 -8.66 6.34
CA PHE A 48 -7.40 -10.10 6.53
C PHE A 48 -6.77 -10.52 7.85
N VAL A 49 -6.38 -9.59 8.72
CA VAL A 49 -5.79 -9.94 10.01
C VAL A 49 -6.80 -10.65 10.91
N TYR A 50 -6.39 -11.77 11.49
CA TYR A 50 -7.10 -12.42 12.59
C TYR A 50 -6.07 -13.00 13.56
N ALA A 51 -5.74 -12.24 14.59
CA ALA A 51 -4.76 -12.58 15.60
C ALA A 51 -5.28 -12.21 17.01
N PRO A 52 -6.14 -13.05 17.62
CA PRO A 52 -6.75 -12.79 18.92
C PRO A 52 -5.75 -12.55 20.04
N VAL A 53 -4.64 -13.30 20.08
CA VAL A 53 -3.58 -13.18 21.11
C VAL A 53 -2.93 -11.79 21.09
N ALA A 54 -2.87 -11.15 19.92
CA ALA A 54 -2.30 -9.82 19.75
C ALA A 54 -3.36 -8.70 19.84
N ASN A 55 -4.61 -9.04 20.21
CA ASN A 55 -5.77 -8.14 20.17
C ASN A 55 -5.94 -7.45 18.80
N ARG A 56 -5.66 -8.17 17.71
CA ARG A 56 -5.82 -7.69 16.33
C ARG A 56 -6.88 -8.53 15.63
N LEU A 57 -8.10 -8.03 15.65
CA LEU A 57 -9.26 -8.70 15.04
C LEU A 57 -9.72 -7.87 13.85
N GLY A 58 -9.28 -8.28 12.66
CA GLY A 58 -9.78 -7.72 11.41
C GLY A 58 -11.12 -8.38 11.01
N PRO A 59 -11.81 -7.78 10.04
CA PRO A 59 -13.12 -8.23 9.57
C PRO A 59 -13.07 -9.55 8.79
N MET A 60 -11.87 -10.04 8.42
CA MET A 60 -11.69 -11.22 7.57
C MET A 60 -12.53 -11.13 6.28
N ARG A 61 -12.34 -10.04 5.53
CA ARG A 61 -13.16 -9.72 4.36
C ARG A 61 -13.11 -10.81 3.29
N ASN A 62 -14.18 -10.86 2.50
CA ASN A 62 -14.22 -11.64 1.26
C ASN A 62 -13.16 -11.09 0.28
N PRO A 63 -12.29 -11.94 -0.32
CA PRO A 63 -11.34 -11.51 -1.33
C PRO A 63 -11.97 -10.74 -2.50
N GLU A 64 -13.19 -11.07 -2.92
CA GLU A 64 -13.82 -10.34 -4.05
C GLU A 64 -14.12 -8.88 -3.71
N GLU A 65 -14.49 -8.58 -2.45
CA GLU A 65 -14.71 -7.20 -1.99
C GLU A 65 -13.40 -6.40 -1.96
N VAL A 66 -12.32 -7.04 -1.54
CA VAL A 66 -10.99 -6.44 -1.50
C VAL A 66 -10.47 -6.17 -2.91
N TYR A 67 -10.63 -7.14 -3.83
CA TYR A 67 -10.33 -6.96 -5.24
C TYR A 67 -11.10 -5.77 -5.84
N GLY A 68 -12.43 -5.73 -5.65
CA GLY A 68 -13.26 -4.66 -6.19
C GLY A 68 -12.83 -3.28 -5.67
N THR A 69 -12.46 -3.21 -4.39
CA THR A 69 -11.93 -1.98 -3.77
C THR A 69 -10.61 -1.56 -4.40
N TRP A 70 -9.63 -2.47 -4.50
CA TRP A 70 -8.30 -2.16 -5.05
C TRP A 70 -8.32 -1.86 -6.55
N ALA A 71 -9.16 -2.55 -7.31
CA ALA A 71 -9.34 -2.31 -8.74
C ALA A 71 -9.95 -0.92 -8.99
N ALA A 72 -11.00 -0.55 -8.25
CA ALA A 72 -11.61 0.77 -8.37
C ALA A 72 -10.64 1.89 -7.96
N GLU A 73 -9.86 1.67 -6.90
CA GLU A 73 -8.85 2.63 -6.46
C GLU A 73 -7.73 2.80 -7.50
N PHE A 74 -7.26 1.69 -8.10
CA PHE A 74 -6.33 1.75 -9.21
C PHE A 74 -6.88 2.58 -10.38
N GLU A 75 -8.12 2.35 -10.81
CA GLU A 75 -8.73 3.12 -11.90
C GLU A 75 -8.77 4.61 -11.58
N GLY A 76 -9.11 4.98 -10.34
CA GLY A 76 -9.10 6.36 -9.87
C GLY A 76 -7.70 6.97 -9.91
N LEU A 77 -6.72 6.34 -9.26
CA LEU A 77 -5.35 6.82 -9.19
C LEU A 77 -4.71 6.90 -10.58
N TYR A 78 -4.96 5.91 -11.44
CA TYR A 78 -4.49 5.92 -12.83
C TYR A 78 -5.08 7.10 -13.61
N ARG A 79 -6.39 7.34 -13.50
CA ARG A 79 -7.07 8.47 -14.16
C ARG A 79 -6.50 9.82 -13.73
N TYR A 80 -6.13 9.96 -12.45
CA TYR A 80 -5.61 11.21 -11.89
C TYR A 80 -4.08 11.31 -11.91
N GLY A 81 -3.37 10.33 -12.47
CA GLY A 81 -1.92 10.31 -12.57
C GLY A 81 -1.22 10.22 -11.21
N ARG A 82 -1.79 9.44 -10.29
CA ARG A 82 -1.34 9.29 -8.89
C ARG A 82 -0.67 7.94 -8.65
N ALA A 83 -0.02 7.77 -7.49
CA ALA A 83 0.73 6.57 -7.17
C ALA A 83 -0.17 5.47 -6.61
N PHE A 84 -0.11 4.28 -7.22
CA PHE A 84 -0.73 3.08 -6.69
C PHE A 84 0.32 2.26 -5.90
N THR A 85 0.38 2.49 -4.59
CA THR A 85 1.31 1.79 -3.67
C THR A 85 0.56 0.73 -2.88
N LEU A 86 0.63 -0.54 -3.31
CA LEU A 86 -0.04 -1.66 -2.64
C LEU A 86 0.89 -2.34 -1.62
N THR A 87 0.49 -2.31 -0.35
CA THR A 87 1.18 -2.98 0.76
C THR A 87 0.59 -4.36 1.01
N MET A 88 1.46 -5.36 1.11
CA MET A 88 1.05 -6.75 1.30
C MET A 88 1.94 -7.48 2.29
N HIS A 89 1.35 -8.42 3.02
CA HIS A 89 2.05 -9.24 3.99
C HIS A 89 1.93 -10.72 3.60
N PRO A 90 3.04 -11.48 3.49
CA PRO A 90 2.99 -12.87 3.04
C PRO A 90 2.01 -13.76 3.81
N GLN A 91 1.89 -13.57 5.12
CA GLN A 91 0.97 -14.33 5.97
C GLN A 91 -0.52 -14.04 5.70
N TYR A 92 -0.84 -12.91 5.07
CA TYR A 92 -2.21 -12.52 4.73
C TYR A 92 -2.48 -12.77 3.25
N ILE A 93 -1.80 -12.08 2.33
CA ILE A 93 -2.05 -12.22 0.88
C ILE A 93 -1.73 -13.64 0.36
N GLY A 94 -0.82 -14.37 1.01
CA GLY A 94 -0.31 -15.65 0.52
C GLY A 94 -1.28 -16.85 0.58
N ARG A 95 -2.53 -16.65 1.03
CA ARG A 95 -3.54 -17.74 1.02
C ARG A 95 -4.00 -18.00 -0.42
N PRO A 96 -4.25 -19.27 -0.85
CA PRO A 96 -4.53 -19.58 -2.26
C PRO A 96 -5.62 -18.74 -2.92
N GLY A 97 -6.76 -18.54 -2.25
CA GLY A 97 -7.85 -17.70 -2.80
C GLY A 97 -7.48 -16.21 -2.96
N ARG A 98 -6.58 -15.71 -2.12
CA ARG A 98 -6.09 -14.32 -2.17
C ARG A 98 -4.97 -14.15 -3.21
N LEU A 99 -4.21 -15.21 -3.48
CA LEU A 99 -3.26 -15.23 -4.60
C LEU A 99 -3.98 -15.16 -5.95
N LEU A 100 -5.08 -15.90 -6.13
CA LEU A 100 -5.90 -15.80 -7.35
C LEU A 100 -6.52 -14.40 -7.51
N MET A 101 -6.94 -13.78 -6.40
CA MET A 101 -7.41 -12.40 -6.37
C MET A 101 -6.30 -11.41 -6.79
N LEU A 102 -5.08 -11.57 -6.27
CA LEU A 102 -3.92 -10.75 -6.62
C LEU A 102 -3.49 -10.93 -8.09
N GLU A 103 -3.53 -12.15 -8.60
CA GLU A 103 -3.26 -12.45 -10.01
C GLU A 103 -4.19 -11.64 -10.94
N ARG A 104 -5.50 -11.67 -10.69
CA ARG A 104 -6.49 -10.86 -11.41
C ARG A 104 -6.20 -9.36 -11.33
N LEU A 105 -5.79 -8.86 -10.16
CA LEU A 105 -5.42 -7.45 -10.01
C LEU A 105 -4.21 -7.10 -10.90
N ILE A 106 -3.16 -7.92 -10.88
CA ILE A 106 -1.96 -7.72 -11.71
C ILE A 106 -2.31 -7.70 -13.20
N GLU A 107 -3.26 -8.53 -13.64
CA GLU A 107 -3.72 -8.54 -15.03
C GLU A 107 -4.33 -7.21 -15.48
N ILE A 108 -5.16 -6.57 -14.64
CA ILE A 108 -5.74 -5.26 -14.99
C ILE A 108 -4.68 -4.15 -14.97
N LEU A 109 -3.75 -4.18 -14.01
CA LEU A 109 -2.65 -3.21 -13.91
C LEU A 109 -1.80 -3.21 -15.19
N ARG A 110 -1.53 -4.41 -15.73
CA ARG A 110 -0.75 -4.58 -16.97
C ARG A 110 -1.46 -4.07 -18.22
N ARG A 111 -2.78 -4.29 -18.33
CA ARG A 111 -3.56 -3.86 -19.51
C ARG A 111 -3.64 -2.34 -19.64
N SER A 112 -3.56 -1.61 -18.54
CA SER A 112 -3.57 -0.14 -18.56
C SER A 112 -2.24 0.50 -18.96
N LEU A 113 -1.19 -0.29 -19.23
CA LEU A 113 0.11 0.21 -19.69
C LEU A 113 0.30 0.12 -21.22
N THR A 114 -0.70 -0.37 -21.94
CA THR A 114 -0.71 -0.53 -23.42
C THR A 114 -1.72 0.41 -24.05
#